data_AF-A0A1V4MDW7-F1
#
_entry.id   AF-A0A1V4MDW7-F1
#
_cell.length_a   1.000
_cell.length_b   1.000
_cell.length_c   1.000
_cell.angle_alpha   90.00
_cell.angle_beta   90.00
_cell.angle_gamma   90.00
#
_symmetry.space_group_name_H-M   'P 1'
#
loop_
_entity.id
_entity.type
_entity.pdbx_description
1 polymer ?
#
loop_
_entity_poly.entity_id
_entity_poly.type
_entity_poly.pdbx_seq_one_letter_code
_entity_poly.pdbx_strand_id
1 'polypeptide(L)'
;MYDYNRRRKIGPGSILFFFLFSGSLVGLAIVLYLDKGKFWDILPYFCIPIIIISLIMAIYNLVRRCNAGFIFILFFAIFTVGLVLSSIFGPFALKREADRFLENENYGSVIDSYKSIIDNYPGSRHAPEALKGISFAYYYNRQYAKADSSFNKSIEEGIIDPGKLQIIDIMADIYFHIAESHNQNGDYLKAADYYVKSAELLKQIKSAFPDTDGAFIAEYRIPQHLFLASENYNRGQDRISSIEVLQEITTDFPESDYFSEASESLLDTYIEYAVELASSYEYEEAISWFLKYQETDPKLESLILKDYKINIIFGEASPLLIKKSADNYYLSGDYRSAIFLYEVLIKYNPGYMEASAERLVDSRMRLAQKSPYNEISESILEKYSNTPETGIMVFQNNTEYELTAYIQGPEDYITSIASEDKTELEIVPGEYAILIEPRESDILPFMGNILFEEYRTYTWIFEKIEE
;
A
#
# COMPACT_ATOMS: atom_id res chain seq x y z
N MET A 1 -86.02 58.12 12.96
CA MET A 1 -84.96 58.79 12.17
C MET A 1 -83.79 57.82 12.12
N TYR A 2 -83.68 57.00 11.06
CA TYR A 2 -82.56 56.08 10.93
C TYR A 2 -81.35 56.90 10.48
N ASP A 3 -80.45 57.16 11.41
CA ASP A 3 -79.20 57.84 11.11
C ASP A 3 -78.35 56.87 10.28
N TYR A 4 -78.30 57.14 8.97
CA TYR A 4 -77.52 56.34 8.03
C TYR A 4 -76.05 56.54 8.39
N ASN A 5 -75.53 55.63 9.22
CA ASN A 5 -74.14 55.61 9.64
C ASN A 5 -73.25 55.57 8.40
N ARG A 6 -72.70 56.74 8.06
CA ARG A 6 -71.87 56.95 6.87
C ARG A 6 -70.66 56.03 6.97
N ARG A 7 -70.58 55.02 6.09
CA ARG A 7 -69.44 54.10 6.02
C ARG A 7 -68.15 54.94 5.94
N ARG A 8 -67.26 54.79 6.92
CA ARG A 8 -66.00 55.53 6.96
C ARG A 8 -65.10 55.05 5.82
N LYS A 9 -64.54 56.01 5.08
CA LYS A 9 -63.59 55.75 3.99
C LYS A 9 -62.35 55.01 4.53
N ILE A 10 -61.74 54.18 3.67
CA ILE A 10 -60.50 53.46 3.98
C ILE A 10 -59.41 54.48 4.32
N GLY A 11 -58.74 54.30 5.46
CA GLY A 11 -57.65 55.18 5.87
C GLY A 11 -56.41 54.99 4.98
N PRO A 12 -55.60 56.04 4.76
CA PRO A 12 -54.41 55.95 3.89
C PRO A 12 -53.42 54.86 4.34
N GLY A 13 -53.30 54.63 5.65
CA GLY A 13 -52.46 53.54 6.18
C GLY A 13 -52.91 52.15 5.72
N SER A 14 -54.23 51.89 5.63
CA SER A 14 -54.73 50.60 5.15
C SER A 14 -54.47 50.37 3.66
N ILE A 15 -54.47 51.44 2.86
CA ILE A 15 -54.12 51.38 1.43
C ILE A 15 -52.63 51.06 1.28
N LEU A 16 -51.77 51.70 2.07
CA LEU A 16 -50.33 51.43 2.07
C LEU A 16 -50.03 49.94 2.38
N PHE A 17 -50.61 49.40 3.44
CA PHE A 17 -50.41 47.99 3.81
C PHE A 17 -50.96 47.02 2.75
N PHE A 18 -52.05 47.38 2.06
CA PHE A 18 -52.55 46.58 0.95
C PHE A 18 -51.53 46.46 -0.20
N PHE A 19 -50.92 47.58 -0.61
CA PHE A 19 -49.85 47.57 -1.60
C PHE A 19 -48.63 46.80 -1.12
N LEU A 20 -48.25 46.96 0.16
CA LEU A 20 -47.10 46.27 0.73
C LEU A 20 -47.31 44.75 0.72
N PHE A 21 -48.46 44.26 1.18
CA PHE A 21 -48.77 42.82 1.18
C PHE A 21 -48.90 42.24 -0.21
N SER A 22 -49.48 43.00 -1.16
CA SER A 22 -49.55 42.58 -2.56
C SER A 22 -48.15 42.48 -3.18
N GLY A 23 -47.28 43.46 -2.89
CA GLY A 23 -45.88 43.43 -3.27
C GLY A 23 -45.12 42.24 -2.66
N SER A 24 -45.35 41.92 -1.39
CA SER A 24 -44.76 40.75 -0.74
C SER A 24 -45.20 39.43 -1.40
N LEU A 25 -46.47 39.30 -1.80
CA LEU A 25 -46.94 38.12 -2.54
C LEU A 25 -46.26 37.98 -3.90
N VAL A 26 -46.12 39.08 -4.65
CA VAL A 26 -45.40 39.08 -5.93
C VAL A 26 -43.93 38.73 -5.73
N GLY A 27 -43.27 39.33 -4.73
CA GLY A 27 -41.89 39.02 -4.38
C GLY A 27 -41.71 37.54 -4.02
N LEU A 28 -42.56 37.00 -3.16
CA LEU A 28 -42.55 35.58 -2.79
C LEU A 28 -42.81 34.66 -3.98
N ALA A 29 -43.72 35.02 -4.89
CA ALA A 29 -43.95 34.26 -6.12
C ALA A 29 -42.72 34.25 -7.05
N ILE A 30 -42.00 35.39 -7.14
CA ILE A 30 -40.74 35.47 -7.87
C ILE A 30 -39.67 34.58 -7.21
N VAL A 31 -39.52 34.62 -5.88
CA VAL A 31 -38.55 33.74 -5.19
C VAL A 31 -38.93 32.27 -5.39
N LEU A 32 -40.20 31.90 -5.28
CA LEU A 32 -40.67 30.53 -5.53
C LEU A 32 -40.33 30.05 -6.94
N TYR A 33 -40.45 30.93 -7.93
CA TYR A 33 -40.12 30.63 -9.32
C TYR A 33 -38.61 30.47 -9.55
N LEU A 34 -37.79 31.31 -8.91
CA LEU A 34 -36.33 31.31 -9.10
C LEU A 34 -35.62 30.23 -8.29
N ASP A 35 -36.01 30.07 -7.02
CA ASP A 35 -35.35 29.17 -6.07
C ASP A 35 -36.37 28.68 -5.04
N LYS A 36 -36.93 27.50 -5.35
CA LYS A 36 -37.91 26.83 -4.49
C LYS A 36 -37.37 26.61 -3.07
N GLY A 37 -36.07 26.29 -2.93
CA GLY A 37 -35.44 26.06 -1.63
C GLY A 37 -35.42 27.33 -0.78
N LYS A 38 -34.87 28.41 -1.32
CA LYS A 38 -34.85 29.72 -0.63
C LYS A 38 -36.24 30.24 -0.33
N PHE A 39 -37.20 30.01 -1.22
CA PHE A 39 -38.58 30.39 -0.97
C PHE A 39 -39.10 29.78 0.34
N TRP A 40 -38.98 28.46 0.52
CA TRP A 40 -39.49 27.80 1.71
C TRP A 40 -38.72 28.18 2.98
N ASP A 41 -37.42 28.49 2.87
CA ASP A 41 -36.65 28.98 4.02
C ASP A 41 -37.04 30.40 4.43
N ILE A 42 -37.33 31.25 3.45
CA ILE A 42 -37.66 32.66 3.67
C ILE A 42 -39.13 32.84 4.08
N LEU A 43 -40.02 31.95 3.61
CA LEU A 43 -41.47 32.07 3.79
C LEU A 43 -41.89 32.29 5.26
N PRO A 44 -41.39 31.54 6.27
CA PRO A 44 -41.74 31.80 7.68
C PRO A 44 -41.37 33.20 8.16
N TYR A 45 -40.20 33.72 7.74
CA TYR A 45 -39.72 35.05 8.13
C TYR A 45 -40.61 36.18 7.59
N PHE A 46 -41.27 35.97 6.45
CA PHE A 46 -42.24 36.93 5.89
C PHE A 46 -43.66 36.70 6.43
N CYS A 47 -44.10 35.44 6.56
CA CYS A 47 -45.44 35.12 7.04
C CYS A 47 -45.67 35.65 8.46
N ILE A 48 -44.72 35.44 9.39
CA ILE A 48 -44.93 35.78 10.81
C ILE A 48 -45.24 37.28 11.03
N PRO A 49 -44.43 38.24 10.53
CA PRO A 49 -44.75 39.66 10.67
C PRO A 49 -46.06 40.04 9.97
N ILE A 50 -46.32 39.51 8.77
CA ILE A 50 -47.52 39.82 8.01
C ILE A 50 -48.78 39.31 8.73
N ILE A 51 -48.73 38.12 9.32
CA ILE A 51 -49.82 37.56 10.14
C ILE A 51 -50.11 38.49 11.33
N ILE A 52 -49.08 38.89 12.08
CA ILE A 52 -49.23 39.78 13.26
C ILE A 52 -49.83 41.13 12.86
N ILE A 53 -49.27 41.79 11.82
CA ILE A 53 -49.74 43.10 11.36
C ILE A 53 -51.16 42.99 10.77
N SER A 54 -51.45 41.94 10.00
CA SER A 54 -52.78 41.69 9.43
C SER A 54 -53.82 41.49 10.52
N LEU A 55 -53.50 40.77 11.59
CA LEU A 55 -54.39 40.57 12.72
C LEU A 55 -54.69 41.90 13.43
N ILE A 56 -53.67 42.71 13.72
CA ILE A 56 -53.82 44.04 14.33
C ILE A 56 -54.71 44.93 13.45
N MET A 57 -54.45 44.97 12.14
CA MET A 57 -55.21 45.78 11.18
C MET A 57 -56.64 45.28 10.98
N ALA A 58 -56.86 43.97 11.02
CA ALA A 58 -58.19 43.37 10.98
C ALA A 58 -59.03 43.81 12.19
N ILE A 59 -58.48 43.65 13.41
CA ILE A 59 -59.14 44.06 14.65
C ILE A 59 -59.45 45.57 14.61
N TYR A 60 -58.46 46.39 14.26
CA TYR A 60 -58.62 47.85 14.18
C TYR A 60 -59.71 48.29 13.19
N ASN A 61 -59.74 47.72 11.99
CA ASN A 61 -60.71 48.09 10.97
C ASN A 61 -62.12 47.56 11.27
N LEU A 62 -62.22 46.38 11.91
CA LEU A 62 -63.51 45.80 12.33
C LEU A 62 -64.15 46.64 13.44
N VAL A 63 -63.37 47.07 14.45
CA VAL A 63 -63.81 48.01 15.50
C VAL A 63 -64.32 49.32 14.89
N ARG A 64 -63.67 49.81 13.83
CA ARG A 64 -64.09 51.00 13.09
C ARG A 64 -65.23 50.77 12.08
N ARG A 65 -65.77 49.55 11.99
CA ARG A 65 -66.82 49.13 11.05
C ARG A 65 -66.46 49.43 9.57
N CYS A 66 -65.19 49.28 9.21
CA CYS A 66 -64.71 49.45 7.84
C CYS A 66 -64.60 48.09 7.12
N ASN A 67 -65.09 48.00 5.89
CA ASN A 67 -65.05 46.76 5.09
C ASN A 67 -63.63 46.27 4.79
N ALA A 68 -62.62 47.14 4.90
CA ALA A 68 -61.21 46.76 4.75
C ALA A 68 -60.76 45.68 5.76
N GLY A 69 -61.44 45.55 6.90
CA GLY A 69 -61.15 44.51 7.89
C GLY A 69 -61.18 43.10 7.30
N PHE A 70 -62.13 42.82 6.39
CA PHE A 70 -62.23 41.51 5.74
C PHE A 70 -61.03 41.19 4.85
N ILE A 71 -60.43 42.20 4.20
CA ILE A 71 -59.22 42.00 3.38
C ILE A 71 -58.03 41.61 4.26
N PHE A 72 -57.89 42.23 5.43
CA PHE A 72 -56.83 41.87 6.37
C PHE A 72 -57.05 40.49 7.03
N ILE A 73 -58.30 40.07 7.24
CA ILE A 73 -58.61 38.69 7.65
C ILE A 73 -58.20 37.69 6.56
N LEU A 74 -58.46 38.03 5.28
CA LEU A 74 -58.05 37.18 4.16
C LEU A 74 -56.52 37.05 4.09
N PHE A 75 -55.76 38.15 4.21
CA PHE A 75 -54.30 38.08 4.28
C PHE A 75 -53.84 37.24 5.47
N PHE A 76 -54.39 37.47 6.67
CA PHE A 76 -54.10 36.66 7.84
C PHE A 76 -54.28 35.16 7.56
N ALA A 77 -55.40 34.77 6.95
CA ALA A 77 -55.67 33.37 6.60
C ALA A 77 -54.66 32.82 5.58
N ILE A 78 -54.40 33.55 4.49
CA ILE A 78 -53.46 33.12 3.43
C ILE A 78 -52.06 32.90 3.99
N PHE A 79 -51.52 33.85 4.76
CA PHE A 79 -50.17 33.73 5.30
C PHE A 79 -50.08 32.69 6.42
N THR A 80 -51.16 32.47 7.20
CA THR A 80 -51.23 31.36 8.17
C THR A 80 -51.20 30.02 7.46
N VAL A 81 -51.96 29.85 6.38
CA VAL A 81 -51.91 28.63 5.55
C VAL A 81 -50.52 28.45 4.94
N GLY A 82 -49.91 29.52 4.40
CA GLY A 82 -48.55 29.48 3.88
C GLY A 82 -47.52 29.04 4.93
N LEU A 83 -47.63 29.54 6.17
CA LEU A 83 -46.76 29.13 7.28
C LEU A 83 -46.95 27.64 7.63
N VAL A 84 -48.20 27.17 7.70
CA VAL A 84 -48.51 25.75 7.97
C VAL A 84 -47.97 24.86 6.85
N LEU A 85 -48.18 25.23 5.58
CA LEU A 85 -47.65 24.51 4.42
C LEU A 85 -46.12 24.46 4.45
N SER A 86 -45.46 25.56 4.86
CA SER A 86 -44.01 25.59 5.03
C SER A 86 -43.50 24.58 6.05
N SER A 87 -44.26 24.40 7.14
CA SER A 87 -43.92 23.44 8.20
C SER A 87 -44.17 21.98 7.81
N ILE A 88 -44.95 21.72 6.75
CA ILE A 88 -45.32 20.37 6.31
C ILE A 88 -44.50 19.95 5.09
N PHE A 89 -44.31 20.86 4.11
CA PHE A 89 -43.72 20.52 2.81
C PHE A 89 -42.32 21.12 2.59
N GLY A 90 -41.88 22.03 3.45
CA GLY A 90 -40.59 22.70 3.32
C GLY A 90 -39.39 21.80 3.68
N PRO A 91 -38.17 22.21 3.32
CA PRO A 91 -36.93 21.49 3.63
C PRO A 91 -36.73 21.30 5.14
N PHE A 92 -37.24 22.21 5.98
CA PHE A 92 -37.24 22.07 7.43
C PHE A 92 -38.01 20.83 7.92
N ALA A 93 -39.14 20.50 7.29
CA ALA A 93 -39.94 19.33 7.66
C ALA A 93 -39.19 18.03 7.37
N LEU A 94 -38.60 17.94 6.17
CA LEU A 94 -37.76 16.82 5.75
C LEU A 94 -36.51 16.68 6.62
N LYS A 95 -35.90 17.80 7.03
CA LYS A 95 -34.72 17.80 7.91
C LYS A 95 -35.07 17.22 9.27
N ARG A 96 -36.17 17.66 9.87
CA ARG A 96 -36.66 17.14 11.16
C ARG A 96 -37.05 15.66 11.07
N GLU A 97 -37.58 15.23 9.93
CA GLU A 97 -37.87 13.83 9.67
C GLU A 97 -36.58 13.00 9.57
N ALA A 98 -35.56 13.49 8.85
CA ALA A 98 -34.24 12.87 8.80
C ALA A 98 -33.60 12.76 10.19
N ASP A 99 -33.66 13.82 11.01
CA ASP A 99 -33.15 13.80 12.39
C ASP A 99 -33.83 12.70 13.21
N ARG A 100 -35.15 12.57 13.10
CA ARG A 100 -35.91 11.53 13.80
C ARG A 100 -35.51 10.13 13.32
N PHE A 101 -35.30 9.94 12.02
CA PHE A 101 -34.85 8.65 11.51
C PHE A 101 -33.42 8.34 11.96
N LEU A 102 -32.57 9.35 12.10
CA LEU A 102 -31.21 9.22 12.63
C LEU A 102 -31.21 8.79 14.10
N GLU A 103 -32.07 9.38 14.93
CA GLU A 103 -32.28 8.96 16.33
C GLU A 103 -32.72 7.49 16.46
N ASN A 104 -33.39 6.96 15.44
CA ASN A 104 -33.83 5.57 15.37
C ASN A 104 -32.87 4.67 14.57
N GLU A 105 -31.69 5.17 14.18
CA GLU A 105 -30.69 4.46 13.36
C GLU A 105 -31.23 3.90 12.03
N ASN A 106 -32.34 4.45 11.52
CA ASN A 106 -32.92 4.05 10.24
C ASN A 106 -32.27 4.83 9.09
N TYR A 107 -31.02 4.47 8.79
CA TYR A 107 -30.22 5.18 7.80
C TYR A 107 -30.80 5.16 6.39
N GLY A 108 -31.58 4.13 6.03
CA GLY A 108 -32.30 4.10 4.75
C GLY A 108 -33.28 5.27 4.60
N SER A 109 -34.12 5.49 5.61
CA SER A 109 -35.08 6.61 5.61
C SER A 109 -34.40 7.98 5.81
N VAL A 110 -33.26 8.04 6.51
CA VAL A 110 -32.41 9.24 6.56
C VAL A 110 -31.94 9.62 5.16
N ILE A 111 -31.44 8.66 4.39
CA ILE A 111 -30.97 8.86 3.01
C ILE A 111 -32.09 9.43 2.15
N ASP A 112 -33.28 8.83 2.18
CA ASP A 112 -34.42 9.28 1.37
C ASP A 112 -34.84 10.72 1.71
N SER A 113 -34.84 11.07 3.00
CA SER A 113 -35.22 12.40 3.49
C SER A 113 -34.21 13.48 3.08
N TYR A 114 -32.91 13.22 3.29
CA TYR A 114 -31.85 14.15 2.88
C TYR A 114 -31.73 14.27 1.37
N LYS A 115 -31.86 13.15 0.65
CA LYS A 115 -31.88 13.17 -0.81
C LYS A 115 -33.03 14.01 -1.35
N SER A 116 -34.21 13.93 -0.72
CA SER A 116 -35.35 14.78 -1.06
C SER A 116 -35.06 16.27 -0.86
N ILE A 117 -34.26 16.66 0.13
CA ILE A 117 -33.82 18.06 0.33
C ILE A 117 -32.87 18.47 -0.81
N ILE A 118 -31.87 17.65 -1.12
CA ILE A 118 -30.87 17.95 -2.14
C ILE A 118 -31.53 18.06 -3.53
N ASP A 119 -32.42 17.13 -3.86
CA ASP A 119 -33.05 17.05 -5.18
C ASP A 119 -34.13 18.13 -5.37
N ASN A 120 -34.98 18.37 -4.36
CA ASN A 120 -36.13 19.27 -4.50
C ASN A 120 -35.88 20.70 -4.00
N TYR A 121 -34.86 20.89 -3.15
CA TYR A 121 -34.56 22.15 -2.48
C TYR A 121 -33.05 22.47 -2.45
N PRO A 122 -32.32 22.38 -3.60
CA PRO A 122 -30.87 22.53 -3.63
C PRO A 122 -30.37 23.91 -3.16
N GLY A 123 -31.18 24.96 -3.33
CA GLY A 123 -30.87 26.33 -2.85
C GLY A 123 -31.22 26.57 -1.38
N SER A 124 -31.78 25.57 -0.68
CA SER A 124 -32.13 25.70 0.73
C SER A 124 -30.89 25.79 1.62
N ARG A 125 -31.00 26.55 2.71
CA ARG A 125 -30.01 26.58 3.80
C ARG A 125 -29.77 25.20 4.43
N HIS A 126 -30.70 24.26 4.26
CA HIS A 126 -30.59 22.89 4.76
C HIS A 126 -29.89 21.95 3.79
N ALA A 127 -29.65 22.34 2.53
CA ALA A 127 -29.01 21.49 1.55
C ALA A 127 -27.56 21.10 1.91
N PRO A 128 -26.69 22.00 2.42
CA PRO A 128 -25.35 21.61 2.85
C PRO A 128 -25.36 20.63 4.03
N GLU A 129 -26.25 20.85 5.01
CA GLU A 129 -26.43 19.94 6.15
C GLU A 129 -26.95 18.57 5.69
N ALA A 130 -27.87 18.56 4.72
CA ALA A 130 -28.39 17.33 4.14
C ALA A 130 -27.32 16.56 3.35
N LEU A 131 -26.47 17.25 2.58
CA LEU A 131 -25.35 16.64 1.86
C LEU A 131 -24.29 16.07 2.82
N LYS A 132 -24.01 16.77 3.92
CA LYS A 132 -23.20 16.19 5.00
C LYS A 132 -23.89 14.96 5.59
N GLY A 133 -25.13 15.09 6.02
CA GLY A 133 -25.89 14.02 6.70
C GLY A 133 -26.06 12.76 5.86
N ILE A 134 -26.33 12.89 4.56
CA ILE A 134 -26.46 11.75 3.65
C ILE A 134 -25.13 11.01 3.48
N SER A 135 -23.98 11.71 3.51
CA SER A 135 -22.66 11.07 3.43
C SER A 135 -22.42 10.11 4.60
N PHE A 136 -22.68 10.57 5.83
CA PHE A 136 -22.64 9.71 7.01
C PHE A 136 -23.69 8.61 6.97
N ALA A 137 -24.91 8.91 6.52
CA ALA A 137 -25.97 7.91 6.44
C ALA A 137 -25.63 6.79 5.44
N TYR A 138 -25.00 7.09 4.30
CA TYR A 138 -24.51 6.06 3.39
C TYR A 138 -23.45 5.18 4.04
N TYR A 139 -22.51 5.77 4.78
CA TYR A 139 -21.49 5.03 5.51
C TYR A 139 -22.10 4.08 6.54
N TYR A 140 -22.94 4.58 7.44
CA TYR A 140 -23.58 3.73 8.46
C TYR A 140 -24.55 2.69 7.88
N ASN A 141 -25.11 2.95 6.71
CA ASN A 141 -25.91 1.99 5.96
C ASN A 141 -25.07 1.03 5.09
N ARG A 142 -23.74 1.00 5.26
CA ARG A 142 -22.78 0.14 4.55
C ARG A 142 -22.81 0.27 3.01
N GLN A 143 -23.25 1.42 2.50
CA GLN A 143 -23.24 1.73 1.08
C GLN A 143 -21.94 2.47 0.72
N TYR A 144 -20.80 1.82 0.93
CA TYR A 144 -19.47 2.45 0.90
C TYR A 144 -19.15 3.18 -0.41
N ALA A 145 -19.48 2.61 -1.58
CA ALA A 145 -19.26 3.29 -2.86
C ALA A 145 -20.08 4.59 -3.01
N LYS A 146 -21.30 4.65 -2.44
CA LYS A 146 -22.10 5.88 -2.41
C LYS A 146 -21.60 6.84 -1.34
N ALA A 147 -21.11 6.31 -0.21
CA ALA A 147 -20.50 7.09 0.84
C ALA A 147 -19.27 7.84 0.30
N ASP A 148 -18.35 7.16 -0.38
CA ASP A 148 -17.16 7.76 -1.02
C ASP A 148 -17.56 8.93 -1.93
N SER A 149 -18.46 8.69 -2.88
CA SER A 149 -18.94 9.74 -3.80
C SER A 149 -19.57 10.94 -3.07
N SER A 150 -20.35 10.69 -2.01
CA SER A 150 -21.03 11.73 -1.23
C SER A 150 -20.06 12.52 -0.33
N PHE A 151 -19.08 11.85 0.29
CA PHE A 151 -18.04 12.49 1.08
C PHE A 151 -17.14 13.36 0.19
N ASN A 152 -16.66 12.84 -0.94
CA ASN A 152 -15.86 13.60 -1.90
C ASN A 152 -16.59 14.86 -2.36
N LYS A 153 -17.88 14.74 -2.73
CA LYS A 153 -18.70 15.91 -3.06
C LYS A 153 -18.82 16.91 -1.90
N SER A 154 -19.03 16.42 -0.67
CA SER A 154 -19.12 17.28 0.52
C SER A 154 -17.80 18.00 0.83
N ILE A 155 -16.66 17.37 0.54
CA ILE A 155 -15.32 17.93 0.69
C ILE A 155 -15.06 18.99 -0.39
N GLU A 156 -15.38 18.69 -1.66
CA GLU A 156 -15.26 19.61 -2.79
C GLU A 156 -16.09 20.89 -2.59
N GLU A 157 -17.30 20.76 -2.04
CA GLU A 157 -18.16 21.91 -1.71
C GLU A 157 -17.74 22.65 -0.42
N GLY A 158 -16.68 22.20 0.27
CA GLY A 158 -16.17 22.82 1.50
C GLY A 158 -17.09 22.65 2.71
N ILE A 159 -18.00 21.66 2.68
CA ILE A 159 -18.96 21.36 3.75
C ILE A 159 -18.31 20.49 4.82
N ILE A 160 -17.49 19.53 4.40
CA ILE A 160 -16.72 18.65 5.26
C ILE A 160 -15.24 19.00 5.13
N ASP A 161 -14.59 19.12 6.28
CA ASP A 161 -13.15 19.31 6.36
C ASP A 161 -12.46 17.93 6.31
N PRO A 162 -11.71 17.62 5.23
CA PRO A 162 -11.04 16.34 5.07
C PRO A 162 -9.90 16.12 6.08
N GLY A 163 -9.41 17.18 6.73
CA GLY A 163 -8.33 17.09 7.72
C GLY A 163 -8.78 16.64 9.10
N LYS A 164 -10.09 16.46 9.34
CA LYS A 164 -10.58 16.00 10.65
C LYS A 164 -10.34 14.51 10.82
N LEU A 165 -9.76 14.12 11.96
CA LEU A 165 -9.50 12.71 12.32
C LEU A 165 -10.68 11.78 12.02
N GLN A 166 -11.89 12.13 12.45
CA GLN A 166 -13.11 11.33 12.20
C GLN A 166 -13.37 11.12 10.69
N ILE A 167 -13.09 12.11 9.85
CA ILE A 167 -13.33 12.03 8.42
C ILE A 167 -12.26 11.15 7.75
N ILE A 168 -11.01 11.31 8.14
CA ILE A 168 -9.90 10.49 7.63
C ILE A 168 -10.14 9.01 7.99
N ASP A 169 -10.55 8.73 9.23
CA ASP A 169 -10.84 7.37 9.70
C ASP A 169 -12.02 6.73 8.95
N ILE A 170 -13.13 7.48 8.78
CA ILE A 170 -14.28 7.01 7.99
C ILE A 170 -13.88 6.75 6.53
N MET A 171 -13.09 7.63 5.91
CA MET A 171 -12.65 7.45 4.53
C MET A 171 -11.71 6.24 4.38
N ALA A 172 -10.83 5.99 5.35
CA ALA A 172 -9.99 4.80 5.38
C ALA A 172 -10.83 3.52 5.43
N ASP A 173 -11.87 3.50 6.27
CA ASP A 173 -12.81 2.38 6.38
C ASP A 173 -13.66 2.18 5.11
N ILE A 174 -14.11 3.28 4.49
CA ILE A 174 -14.79 3.24 3.19
C ILE A 174 -13.90 2.59 2.13
N TYR A 175 -12.64 3.00 2.01
CA TYR A 175 -11.72 2.42 1.02
C TYR A 175 -11.40 0.96 1.30
N PHE A 176 -11.23 0.58 2.57
CA PHE A 176 -11.05 -0.82 2.95
C PHE A 176 -12.23 -1.69 2.47
N HIS A 177 -13.47 -1.29 2.74
CA HIS A 177 -14.63 -2.07 2.33
C HIS A 177 -14.91 -2.05 0.81
N ILE A 178 -14.55 -0.98 0.12
CA ILE A 178 -14.57 -0.96 -1.35
C ILE A 178 -13.53 -1.95 -1.90
N ALA A 179 -12.34 -2.01 -1.29
CA ALA A 179 -11.31 -2.97 -1.66
C ALA A 179 -11.79 -4.42 -1.47
N GLU A 180 -12.39 -4.74 -0.32
CA GLU A 180 -12.98 -6.06 -0.06
C GLU A 180 -14.03 -6.44 -1.12
N SER A 181 -14.91 -5.50 -1.49
CA SER A 181 -15.90 -5.74 -2.53
C SER A 181 -15.27 -6.04 -3.89
N HIS A 182 -14.20 -5.33 -4.28
CA HIS A 182 -13.49 -5.61 -5.52
C HIS A 182 -12.75 -6.95 -5.46
N ASN A 183 -12.13 -7.30 -4.34
CA ASN A 183 -11.45 -8.57 -4.15
C ASN A 183 -12.43 -9.75 -4.30
N GLN A 184 -13.61 -9.66 -3.66
CA GLN A 184 -14.67 -10.67 -3.79
C GLN A 184 -15.19 -10.84 -5.22
N ASN A 185 -15.15 -9.76 -6.01
CA ASN A 185 -15.55 -9.78 -7.43
C ASN A 185 -14.42 -10.21 -8.38
N GLY A 186 -13.21 -10.45 -7.88
CA GLY A 186 -12.03 -10.80 -8.68
C GLY A 186 -11.35 -9.61 -9.37
N ASP A 187 -11.75 -8.37 -9.06
CA ASP A 187 -11.11 -7.15 -9.55
C ASP A 187 -9.83 -6.84 -8.73
N TYR A 188 -8.86 -7.75 -8.73
CA TYR A 188 -7.74 -7.73 -7.78
C TYR A 188 -6.92 -6.43 -7.82
N LEU A 189 -6.57 -5.91 -8.99
CA LEU A 189 -5.77 -4.67 -9.07
C LEU A 189 -6.52 -3.47 -8.47
N LYS A 190 -7.83 -3.35 -8.70
CA LYS A 190 -8.63 -2.29 -8.06
C LYS A 190 -8.72 -2.49 -6.56
N ALA A 191 -8.86 -3.74 -6.10
CA ALA A 191 -8.86 -4.03 -4.68
C ALA A 191 -7.55 -3.59 -4.02
N ALA A 192 -6.41 -3.93 -4.63
CA ALA A 192 -5.10 -3.52 -4.15
C ALA A 192 -4.98 -1.99 -4.06
N ASP A 193 -5.36 -1.25 -5.11
CA ASP A 193 -5.33 0.22 -5.11
C ASP A 193 -6.16 0.84 -3.98
N TYR A 194 -7.32 0.28 -3.66
CA TYR A 194 -8.15 0.78 -2.56
C TYR A 194 -7.61 0.39 -1.18
N TYR A 195 -6.97 -0.77 -1.02
CA TYR A 195 -6.26 -1.11 0.20
C TYR A 195 -5.08 -0.15 0.46
N VAL A 196 -4.30 0.18 -0.59
CA VAL A 196 -3.23 1.17 -0.50
C VAL A 196 -3.78 2.55 -0.11
N LYS A 197 -4.85 3.02 -0.76
CA LYS A 197 -5.51 4.29 -0.37
C LYS A 197 -5.97 4.30 1.08
N SER A 198 -6.48 3.18 1.57
CA SER A 198 -6.86 3.03 2.98
C SER A 198 -5.64 3.11 3.90
N ALA A 199 -4.55 2.41 3.58
CA ALA A 199 -3.28 2.47 4.31
C ALA A 199 -2.71 3.90 4.36
N GLU A 200 -2.75 4.65 3.24
CA GLU A 200 -2.28 6.04 3.19
C GLU A 200 -3.04 6.97 4.13
N LEU A 201 -4.36 6.83 4.23
CA LEU A 201 -5.16 7.60 5.19
C LEU A 201 -4.83 7.21 6.64
N LEU A 202 -4.54 5.94 6.92
CA LEU A 202 -4.09 5.50 8.24
C LEU A 202 -2.70 6.05 8.59
N LYS A 203 -1.77 6.12 7.62
CA LYS A 203 -0.47 6.79 7.78
C LYS A 203 -0.66 8.29 8.06
N GLN A 204 -1.64 8.92 7.42
CA GLN A 204 -2.02 10.31 7.72
C GLN A 204 -2.53 10.46 9.16
N ILE A 205 -3.33 9.52 9.66
CA ILE A 205 -3.77 9.51 11.07
C ILE A 205 -2.58 9.40 12.01
N LYS A 206 -1.68 8.45 11.77
CA LYS A 206 -0.47 8.23 12.58
C LYS A 206 0.42 9.48 12.63
N SER A 207 0.60 10.18 11.51
CA SER A 207 1.46 11.36 11.42
C SER A 207 0.82 12.65 11.94
N ALA A 208 -0.46 12.90 11.64
CA ALA A 208 -1.14 14.14 12.00
C ALA A 208 -1.77 14.12 13.41
N PHE A 209 -2.05 12.93 13.96
CA PHE A 209 -2.73 12.75 15.25
C PHE A 209 -2.05 11.71 16.16
N PRO A 210 -0.73 11.82 16.41
CA PRO A 210 0.07 10.77 17.06
C PRO A 210 -0.41 10.40 18.48
N ASP A 211 -1.01 11.34 19.22
CA ASP A 211 -1.45 11.14 20.61
C ASP A 211 -2.89 10.60 20.73
N THR A 212 -3.45 10.04 19.66
CA THR A 212 -4.84 9.55 19.64
C THR A 212 -4.92 8.03 19.59
N ASP A 213 -6.00 7.45 20.12
CA ASP A 213 -6.29 6.02 19.97
C ASP A 213 -6.32 5.60 18.50
N GLY A 214 -6.70 6.52 17.60
CA GLY A 214 -6.67 6.32 16.15
C GLY A 214 -5.26 6.08 15.60
N ALA A 215 -4.25 6.81 16.09
CA ALA A 215 -2.86 6.58 15.68
C ALA A 215 -2.34 5.23 16.18
N PHE A 216 -2.70 4.85 17.41
CA PHE A 216 -2.39 3.52 17.94
C PHE A 216 -3.05 2.41 17.11
N ILE A 217 -4.34 2.55 16.76
CA ILE A 217 -5.04 1.57 15.91
C ILE A 217 -4.44 1.53 14.50
N ALA A 218 -4.05 2.67 13.94
CA ALA A 218 -3.44 2.76 12.62
C ALA A 218 -2.13 1.97 12.54
N GLU A 219 -1.34 1.91 13.61
CA GLU A 219 -0.10 1.15 13.67
C GLU A 219 -0.27 -0.34 13.33
N TYR A 220 -1.41 -0.93 13.72
CA TYR A 220 -1.75 -2.32 13.40
C TYR A 220 -2.46 -2.47 12.05
N ARG A 221 -3.28 -1.49 11.66
CA ARG A 221 -4.07 -1.58 10.41
C ARG A 221 -3.25 -1.28 9.15
N ILE A 222 -2.22 -0.44 9.24
CA ILE A 222 -1.37 -0.12 8.07
C ILE A 222 -0.73 -1.39 7.49
N PRO A 223 0.06 -2.19 8.25
CA PRO A 223 0.68 -3.38 7.70
C PRO A 223 -0.35 -4.43 7.25
N GLN A 224 -1.50 -4.54 7.93
CA GLN A 224 -2.61 -5.38 7.49
C GLN A 224 -3.12 -4.98 6.10
N HIS A 225 -3.40 -3.70 5.88
CA HIS A 225 -3.97 -3.21 4.63
C HIS A 225 -2.95 -3.32 3.49
N LEU A 226 -1.67 -3.00 3.76
CA LEU A 226 -0.59 -3.20 2.79
C LEU A 226 -0.40 -4.68 2.42
N PHE A 227 -0.52 -5.59 3.39
CA PHE A 227 -0.40 -7.03 3.11
C PHE A 227 -1.57 -7.52 2.24
N LEU A 228 -2.80 -7.11 2.55
CA LEU A 228 -3.96 -7.40 1.69
C LEU A 228 -3.81 -6.80 0.28
N ALA A 229 -3.17 -5.62 0.16
CA ALA A 229 -2.83 -5.06 -1.14
C ALA A 229 -1.84 -5.94 -1.90
N SER A 230 -0.77 -6.43 -1.25
CA SER A 230 0.23 -7.28 -1.87
C SER A 230 -0.36 -8.60 -2.39
N GLU A 231 -1.24 -9.24 -1.62
CA GLU A 231 -1.95 -10.45 -2.06
C GLU A 231 -2.77 -10.20 -3.33
N ASN A 232 -3.43 -9.04 -3.41
CA ASN A 232 -4.25 -8.66 -4.55
C ASN A 232 -3.39 -8.25 -5.76
N TYR A 233 -2.30 -7.50 -5.57
CA TYR A 233 -1.33 -7.25 -6.63
C TYR A 233 -0.74 -8.55 -7.18
N ASN A 234 -0.41 -9.50 -6.30
CA ASN A 234 0.09 -10.80 -6.69
C ASN A 234 -0.92 -11.63 -7.49
N ARG A 235 -2.21 -11.58 -7.15
CA ARG A 235 -3.28 -12.22 -7.94
C ARG A 235 -3.55 -11.50 -9.27
N GLY A 236 -3.36 -10.18 -9.29
CA GLY A 236 -3.45 -9.34 -10.47
C GLY A 236 -2.20 -9.36 -11.36
N GLN A 237 -1.16 -10.11 -10.98
CA GLN A 237 0.15 -10.20 -11.66
C GLN A 237 0.94 -8.88 -11.70
N ASP A 238 0.63 -7.93 -10.83
CA ASP A 238 1.45 -6.72 -10.65
C ASP A 238 2.52 -6.96 -9.57
N ARG A 239 3.59 -7.65 -9.97
CA ARG A 239 4.66 -8.07 -9.05
C ARG A 239 5.42 -6.89 -8.48
N ILE A 240 5.60 -5.82 -9.25
CA ILE A 240 6.35 -4.63 -8.81
C ILE A 240 5.60 -3.93 -7.68
N SER A 241 4.32 -3.62 -7.87
CA SER A 241 3.52 -2.99 -6.82
C SER A 241 3.41 -3.87 -5.57
N SER A 242 3.35 -5.19 -5.74
CA SER A 242 3.40 -6.15 -4.63
C SER A 242 4.71 -6.08 -3.84
N ILE A 243 5.85 -6.05 -4.54
CA ILE A 243 7.18 -5.91 -3.93
C ILE A 243 7.28 -4.60 -3.14
N GLU A 244 6.83 -3.49 -3.72
CA GLU A 244 6.89 -2.16 -3.07
C GLU A 244 6.16 -2.15 -1.72
N VAL A 245 4.93 -2.65 -1.67
CA VAL A 245 4.16 -2.68 -0.41
C VAL A 245 4.71 -3.70 0.60
N LEU A 246 5.26 -4.83 0.14
CA LEU A 246 5.87 -5.83 1.02
C LEU A 246 7.17 -5.32 1.62
N GLN A 247 8.00 -4.63 0.84
CA GLN A 247 9.20 -3.95 1.32
C GLN A 247 8.87 -2.89 2.37
N GLU A 248 7.78 -2.14 2.17
CA GLU A 248 7.32 -1.17 3.16
C GLU A 248 6.99 -1.87 4.50
N ILE A 249 6.26 -2.99 4.48
CA ILE A 249 5.94 -3.73 5.70
C ILE A 249 7.22 -4.21 6.40
N THR A 250 8.16 -4.80 5.66
CA THR A 250 9.38 -5.37 6.24
C THR A 250 10.36 -4.32 6.73
N THR A 251 10.36 -3.12 6.13
CA THR A 251 11.26 -2.03 6.52
C THR A 251 10.68 -1.16 7.63
N ASP A 252 9.42 -0.76 7.50
CA ASP A 252 8.80 0.26 8.36
C ASP A 252 7.99 -0.35 9.51
N PHE A 253 7.62 -1.63 9.42
CA PHE A 253 6.78 -2.33 10.41
C PHE A 253 7.36 -3.68 10.88
N PRO A 254 8.64 -3.72 11.35
CA PRO A 254 9.31 -4.97 11.75
C PRO A 254 8.67 -5.67 12.95
N GLU A 255 7.95 -4.94 13.81
CA GLU A 255 7.26 -5.48 14.99
C GLU A 255 5.80 -5.87 14.70
N SER A 256 5.34 -5.75 13.45
CA SER A 256 3.95 -6.10 13.12
C SER A 256 3.75 -7.61 13.04
N ASP A 257 2.52 -8.05 13.35
CA ASP A 257 2.10 -9.45 13.16
C ASP A 257 2.16 -9.92 11.69
N TYR A 258 2.37 -9.00 10.74
CA TYR A 258 2.49 -9.29 9.31
C TYR A 258 3.93 -9.32 8.82
N PHE A 259 4.92 -9.03 9.67
CA PHE A 259 6.32 -8.95 9.26
C PHE A 259 6.83 -10.28 8.68
N SER A 260 6.52 -11.41 9.34
CA SER A 260 6.98 -12.73 8.93
C SER A 260 6.37 -13.13 7.59
N GLU A 261 5.05 -13.03 7.48
CA GLU A 261 4.30 -13.35 6.26
C GLU A 261 4.66 -12.43 5.09
N ALA A 262 4.90 -11.15 5.36
CA ALA A 262 5.35 -10.20 4.35
C ALA A 262 6.78 -10.52 3.88
N SER A 263 7.68 -10.91 4.78
CA SER A 263 9.05 -11.31 4.44
C SER A 263 9.06 -12.54 3.54
N GLU A 264 8.28 -13.57 3.89
CA GLU A 264 8.14 -14.78 3.06
C GLU A 264 7.51 -14.46 1.70
N SER A 265 6.43 -13.68 1.70
CA SER A 265 5.75 -13.26 0.46
C SER A 265 6.65 -12.41 -0.44
N LEU A 266 7.53 -11.59 0.14
CA LEU A 266 8.48 -10.74 -0.60
C LEU A 266 9.50 -11.60 -1.33
N LEU A 267 10.07 -12.61 -0.64
CA LEU A 267 10.98 -13.58 -1.23
C LEU A 267 10.33 -14.31 -2.41
N ASP A 268 9.12 -14.84 -2.20
CA ASP A 268 8.36 -15.51 -3.25
C ASP A 268 8.07 -14.58 -4.45
N THR A 269 7.74 -13.33 -4.18
CA THR A 269 7.41 -12.36 -5.24
C THR A 269 8.65 -11.99 -6.06
N TYR A 270 9.83 -11.81 -5.44
CA TYR A 270 11.08 -11.56 -6.17
C TYR A 270 11.42 -12.69 -7.14
N ILE A 271 11.36 -13.95 -6.67
CA ILE A 271 11.75 -15.09 -7.49
C ILE A 271 10.72 -15.35 -8.61
N GLU A 272 9.42 -15.19 -8.35
CA GLU A 272 8.38 -15.29 -9.39
C GLU A 272 8.58 -14.20 -10.46
N TYR A 273 8.90 -12.98 -10.06
CA TYR A 273 9.14 -11.89 -11.02
C TYR A 273 10.41 -12.11 -11.85
N ALA A 274 11.49 -12.61 -11.24
CA ALA A 274 12.70 -13.00 -11.96
C ALA A 274 12.41 -14.10 -13.01
N VAL A 275 11.58 -15.09 -12.66
CA VAL A 275 11.15 -16.16 -13.58
C VAL A 275 10.33 -15.61 -14.74
N GLU A 276 9.43 -14.66 -14.48
CA GLU A 276 8.61 -14.00 -15.51
C GLU A 276 9.46 -13.23 -16.53
N LEU A 277 10.44 -12.47 -16.03
CA LEU A 277 11.40 -11.73 -16.86
C LEU A 277 12.24 -12.67 -17.72
N ALA A 278 12.78 -13.74 -17.13
CA ALA A 278 13.55 -14.75 -17.86
C ALA A 278 12.71 -15.44 -18.95
N SER A 279 11.44 -15.74 -18.65
CA SER A 279 10.50 -16.32 -19.62
C SER A 279 10.18 -15.37 -20.78
N SER A 280 10.37 -14.06 -20.57
CA SER A 280 10.25 -13.00 -21.59
C SER A 280 11.60 -12.66 -22.25
N TYR A 281 12.65 -13.44 -22.00
CA TYR A 281 14.02 -13.25 -22.50
C TYR A 281 14.74 -12.00 -21.95
N GLU A 282 14.23 -11.40 -20.87
CA GLU A 282 14.82 -10.26 -20.15
C GLU A 282 15.78 -10.74 -19.06
N TYR A 283 16.85 -11.43 -19.48
CA TYR A 283 17.74 -12.14 -18.56
C TYR A 283 18.58 -11.22 -17.66
N GLU A 284 18.96 -10.02 -18.12
CA GLU A 284 19.78 -9.10 -17.31
C GLU A 284 19.00 -8.63 -16.08
N GLU A 285 17.74 -8.23 -16.30
CA GLU A 285 16.80 -7.86 -15.25
C GLU A 285 16.43 -9.07 -14.38
N ALA A 286 16.17 -10.23 -14.98
CA ALA A 286 15.86 -11.46 -14.23
C ALA A 286 16.96 -11.82 -13.23
N ILE A 287 18.23 -11.76 -13.65
CA ILE A 287 19.38 -11.99 -12.78
C ILE A 287 19.40 -10.97 -11.65
N SER A 288 19.19 -9.68 -11.95
CA SER A 288 19.17 -8.63 -10.93
C SER A 288 18.09 -8.87 -9.86
N TRP A 289 16.88 -9.26 -10.26
CA TRP A 289 15.80 -9.55 -9.31
C TRP A 289 16.02 -10.83 -8.51
N PHE A 290 16.62 -11.87 -9.12
CA PHE A 290 16.99 -13.08 -8.39
C PHE A 290 18.04 -12.79 -7.30
N LEU A 291 18.99 -11.90 -7.56
CA LEU A 291 20.01 -11.55 -6.57
C LEU A 291 19.42 -10.76 -5.38
N LYS A 292 18.39 -9.92 -5.60
CA LYS A 292 17.64 -9.30 -4.50
C LYS A 292 16.98 -10.33 -3.58
N TYR A 293 16.47 -11.42 -4.13
CA TYR A 293 15.99 -12.57 -3.34
C TYR A 293 17.12 -13.16 -2.47
N GLN A 294 18.31 -13.36 -3.05
CA GLN A 294 19.48 -13.89 -2.34
C GLN A 294 20.00 -12.95 -1.22
N GLU A 295 19.92 -11.64 -1.42
CA GLU A 295 20.27 -10.65 -0.39
C GLU A 295 19.32 -10.71 0.81
N THR A 296 18.03 -10.99 0.55
CA THR A 296 16.96 -10.96 1.56
C THR A 296 16.95 -12.23 2.43
N ASP A 297 17.31 -13.40 1.90
CA ASP A 297 17.52 -14.62 2.69
C ASP A 297 18.95 -15.18 2.51
N PRO A 298 19.85 -14.95 3.50
CA PRO A 298 21.19 -15.48 3.45
C PRO A 298 21.26 -17.01 3.57
N LYS A 299 20.24 -17.68 4.12
CA LYS A 299 20.29 -19.13 4.32
C LYS A 299 19.78 -19.86 3.07
N LEU A 300 20.44 -19.59 1.94
CA LEU A 300 20.23 -20.28 0.68
C LEU A 300 20.64 -21.77 0.73
N GLU A 301 21.32 -22.19 1.80
CA GLU A 301 21.96 -23.52 1.91
C GLU A 301 20.99 -24.70 1.97
N SER A 302 19.67 -24.53 2.15
CA SER A 302 18.72 -25.65 2.10
C SER A 302 18.25 -25.98 0.67
N LEU A 303 19.18 -26.50 -0.12
CA LEU A 303 19.14 -27.57 -1.14
C LEU A 303 18.01 -27.73 -2.20
N ILE A 304 16.77 -27.21 -2.13
CA ILE A 304 15.66 -27.73 -3.00
C ILE A 304 14.68 -26.66 -3.56
N LEU A 305 14.84 -25.36 -3.32
CA LEU A 305 13.86 -24.32 -3.68
C LEU A 305 14.15 -23.57 -5.01
N LYS A 306 14.25 -24.12 -6.23
CA LYS A 306 14.05 -25.43 -6.88
C LYS A 306 14.89 -25.31 -8.14
N ASP A 307 15.76 -26.29 -8.44
CA ASP A 307 16.59 -26.32 -9.66
C ASP A 307 15.84 -25.86 -10.91
N TYR A 308 14.53 -26.12 -10.99
CA TYR A 308 13.65 -25.64 -12.05
C TYR A 308 13.63 -24.11 -12.23
N LYS A 309 13.43 -23.30 -11.17
CA LYS A 309 13.34 -21.83 -11.29
C LYS A 309 14.70 -21.23 -11.66
N ILE A 310 15.78 -21.71 -11.01
CA ILE A 310 17.15 -21.35 -11.36
C ILE A 310 17.43 -21.75 -12.82
N ASN A 311 17.00 -22.93 -13.25
CA ASN A 311 17.14 -23.37 -14.63
C ASN A 311 16.35 -22.50 -15.62
N ILE A 312 15.15 -22.01 -15.27
CA ILE A 312 14.44 -21.05 -16.12
C ILE A 312 15.22 -19.75 -16.25
N ILE A 313 15.74 -19.22 -15.13
CA ILE A 313 16.44 -17.94 -15.12
C ILE A 313 17.79 -18.02 -15.82
N PHE A 314 18.56 -19.09 -15.57
CA PHE A 314 19.97 -19.17 -15.96
C PHE A 314 20.27 -20.20 -17.05
N GLY A 315 19.42 -21.20 -17.25
CA GLY A 315 19.71 -22.33 -18.16
C GLY A 315 19.81 -21.93 -19.63
N GLU A 316 19.00 -20.96 -20.06
CA GLU A 316 19.01 -20.41 -21.44
C GLU A 316 19.67 -19.01 -21.50
N ALA A 317 20.13 -18.48 -20.37
CA ALA A 317 20.79 -17.19 -20.33
C ALA A 317 22.17 -17.26 -20.99
N SER A 318 22.54 -16.19 -21.71
CA SER A 318 23.84 -16.13 -22.39
C SER A 318 24.98 -16.25 -21.36
N PRO A 319 25.95 -17.17 -21.54
CA PRO A 319 27.07 -17.31 -20.62
C PRO A 319 27.93 -16.04 -20.54
N LEU A 320 28.00 -15.25 -21.61
CA LEU A 320 28.67 -13.95 -21.61
C LEU A 320 27.95 -12.93 -20.72
N LEU A 321 26.62 -12.97 -20.65
CA LEU A 321 25.83 -12.10 -19.79
C LEU A 321 26.01 -12.49 -18.32
N ILE A 322 25.93 -13.78 -18.00
CA ILE A 322 26.16 -14.28 -16.64
C ILE A 322 27.58 -13.90 -16.19
N LYS A 323 28.60 -14.15 -17.04
CA LYS A 323 29.98 -13.77 -16.75
C LYS A 323 30.13 -12.28 -16.53
N LYS A 324 29.59 -11.44 -17.42
CA LYS A 324 29.64 -9.98 -17.28
C LYS A 324 28.98 -9.52 -15.97
N SER A 325 27.88 -10.14 -15.58
CA SER A 325 27.18 -9.84 -14.33
C SER A 325 28.04 -10.24 -13.12
N ALA A 326 28.59 -11.45 -13.12
CA ALA A 326 29.52 -11.92 -12.08
C ALA A 326 30.74 -10.99 -11.93
N ASP A 327 31.32 -10.60 -13.06
CA ASP A 327 32.45 -9.68 -13.14
C ASP A 327 32.10 -8.30 -12.53
N ASN A 328 30.89 -7.78 -12.78
CA ASN A 328 30.44 -6.52 -12.20
C ASN A 328 30.28 -6.59 -10.68
N TYR A 329 29.70 -7.67 -10.15
CA TYR A 329 29.57 -7.87 -8.70
C TYR A 329 30.92 -8.10 -8.01
N TYR A 330 31.83 -8.80 -8.67
CA TYR A 330 33.22 -8.93 -8.21
C TYR A 330 33.89 -7.54 -8.08
N LEU A 331 33.77 -6.71 -9.12
CA LEU A 331 34.35 -5.37 -9.14
C LEU A 331 33.69 -4.40 -8.14
N SER A 332 32.41 -4.60 -7.80
CA SER A 332 31.72 -3.82 -6.77
C SER A 332 32.06 -4.27 -5.33
N GLY A 333 32.72 -5.43 -5.18
CA GLY A 333 33.09 -6.01 -3.89
C GLY A 333 32.01 -6.89 -3.25
N ASP A 334 30.89 -7.13 -3.96
CA ASP A 334 29.89 -8.12 -3.56
C ASP A 334 30.32 -9.52 -4.02
N TYR A 335 31.28 -10.08 -3.29
CA TYR A 335 31.85 -11.39 -3.58
C TYR A 335 30.83 -12.52 -3.45
N ARG A 336 29.76 -12.34 -2.67
CA ARG A 336 28.75 -13.38 -2.45
C ARG A 336 27.90 -13.60 -3.69
N SER A 337 27.41 -12.51 -4.28
CA SER A 337 26.69 -12.55 -5.55
C SER A 337 27.60 -12.97 -6.70
N ALA A 338 28.86 -12.51 -6.69
CA ALA A 338 29.85 -12.90 -7.69
C ALA A 338 30.11 -14.41 -7.71
N ILE A 339 30.36 -15.03 -6.54
CA ILE A 339 30.57 -16.48 -6.41
C ILE A 339 29.37 -17.25 -6.95
N PHE A 340 28.16 -16.89 -6.50
CA PHE A 340 26.94 -17.56 -6.96
C PHE A 340 26.83 -17.54 -8.49
N LEU A 341 27.05 -16.39 -9.12
CA LEU A 341 26.95 -16.26 -10.57
C LEU A 341 28.06 -17.03 -11.32
N TYR A 342 29.29 -17.07 -10.79
CA TYR A 342 30.35 -17.91 -11.38
C TYR A 342 30.03 -19.40 -11.27
N GLU A 343 29.49 -19.85 -10.14
CA GLU A 343 29.08 -21.26 -9.96
C GLU A 343 27.93 -21.63 -10.88
N VAL A 344 26.94 -20.76 -11.03
CA VAL A 344 25.86 -20.92 -12.01
C VAL A 344 26.41 -20.96 -13.43
N LEU A 345 27.33 -20.06 -13.79
CA LEU A 345 27.98 -20.05 -15.10
C LEU A 345 28.67 -21.39 -15.38
N ILE A 346 29.46 -21.90 -14.43
CA ILE A 346 30.19 -23.17 -14.55
C ILE A 346 29.21 -24.36 -14.61
N LYS A 347 28.16 -24.37 -13.78
CA LYS A 347 27.14 -25.44 -13.74
C LYS A 347 26.46 -25.62 -15.09
N TYR A 348 26.05 -24.53 -15.74
CA TYR A 348 25.35 -24.59 -17.03
C TYR A 348 26.30 -24.56 -18.24
N ASN A 349 27.54 -24.06 -18.06
CA ASN A 349 28.53 -23.91 -19.13
C ASN A 349 29.94 -24.31 -18.65
N PRO A 350 30.23 -25.61 -18.46
CA PRO A 350 31.50 -26.06 -17.88
C PRO A 350 32.78 -25.57 -18.58
N GLY A 351 32.68 -25.22 -19.87
CA GLY A 351 33.81 -24.64 -20.63
C GLY A 351 34.26 -23.25 -20.15
N TYR A 352 33.51 -22.59 -19.26
CA TYR A 352 33.89 -21.31 -18.66
C TYR A 352 34.67 -21.43 -17.34
N MET A 353 34.98 -22.65 -16.90
CA MET A 353 35.74 -22.91 -15.68
C MET A 353 37.07 -22.15 -15.65
N GLU A 354 37.92 -22.35 -16.66
CA GLU A 354 39.24 -21.70 -16.76
C GLU A 354 39.12 -20.17 -16.79
N ALA A 355 38.17 -19.64 -17.56
CA ALA A 355 37.94 -18.20 -17.70
C ALA A 355 37.32 -17.53 -16.46
N SER A 356 36.86 -18.31 -15.47
CA SER A 356 36.20 -17.83 -14.26
C SER A 356 36.98 -18.16 -12.99
N ALA A 357 37.95 -19.09 -13.05
CA ALA A 357 38.70 -19.60 -11.91
C ALA A 357 39.35 -18.49 -11.10
N GLU A 358 40.09 -17.58 -11.76
CA GLU A 358 40.81 -16.47 -11.09
C GLU A 358 39.89 -15.66 -10.16
N ARG A 359 38.76 -15.18 -10.70
CA ARG A 359 37.83 -14.32 -9.94
C ARG A 359 36.99 -15.10 -8.94
N LEU A 360 36.64 -16.35 -9.25
CA LEU A 360 35.92 -17.21 -8.32
C LEU A 360 36.77 -17.56 -7.10
N VAL A 361 38.03 -17.97 -7.32
CA VAL A 361 39.00 -18.25 -6.26
C VAL A 361 39.24 -17.00 -5.42
N ASP A 362 39.55 -15.86 -6.04
CA ASP A 362 39.78 -14.61 -5.29
C ASP A 362 38.56 -14.18 -4.47
N SER A 363 37.34 -14.34 -5.01
CA SER A 363 36.10 -14.04 -4.28
C SER A 363 35.92 -14.94 -3.06
N ARG A 364 36.12 -16.26 -3.21
CA ARG A 364 36.04 -17.25 -2.12
C ARG A 364 37.07 -16.95 -1.03
N MET A 365 38.33 -16.70 -1.42
CA MET A 365 39.40 -16.30 -0.50
C MET A 365 39.03 -15.07 0.32
N ARG A 366 38.52 -14.01 -0.34
CA ARG A 366 38.14 -12.76 0.35
C ARG A 366 36.95 -12.92 1.29
N LEU A 367 36.01 -13.82 0.99
CA LEU A 367 34.93 -14.14 1.92
C LEU A 367 35.43 -14.97 3.10
N ALA A 368 36.23 -16.00 2.85
CA ALA A 368 36.78 -16.87 3.89
C ALA A 368 37.65 -16.09 4.90
N GLN A 369 38.45 -15.13 4.43
CA GLN A 369 39.27 -14.27 5.29
C GLN A 369 38.46 -13.40 6.28
N LYS A 370 37.17 -13.17 6.02
CA LYS A 370 36.27 -12.41 6.92
C LYS A 370 35.60 -13.31 7.97
N SER A 371 35.76 -14.61 7.85
CA SER A 371 35.15 -15.62 8.72
C SER A 371 36.22 -16.38 9.51
N PRO A 372 35.86 -17.05 10.61
CA PRO A 372 36.78 -17.97 11.28
C PRO A 372 37.21 -19.10 10.32
N TYR A 373 38.50 -19.45 10.34
CA TYR A 373 39.06 -20.55 9.57
C TYR A 373 40.12 -21.29 10.40
N ASN A 374 40.39 -22.53 10.04
CA ASN A 374 41.50 -23.32 10.56
C ASN A 374 42.76 -23.03 9.72
N GLU A 375 43.91 -22.84 10.36
CA GLU A 375 45.16 -22.77 9.61
C GLU A 375 45.50 -24.14 9.00
N ILE A 376 45.86 -24.16 7.72
CA ILE A 376 46.34 -25.39 7.07
C ILE A 376 47.64 -25.85 7.78
N SER A 377 47.69 -27.12 8.17
CA SER A 377 48.87 -27.73 8.80
C SER A 377 50.08 -27.72 7.85
N GLU A 378 51.29 -27.76 8.42
CA GLU A 378 52.52 -27.93 7.63
C GLU A 378 52.41 -29.18 6.74
N SER A 379 52.73 -29.02 5.46
CA SER A 379 52.73 -30.14 4.51
C SER A 379 53.84 -31.12 4.82
N ILE A 380 53.56 -32.40 4.58
CA ILE A 380 54.61 -33.41 4.57
C ILE A 380 55.36 -33.26 3.26
N LEU A 381 56.62 -32.82 3.35
CA LEU A 381 57.52 -32.77 2.20
C LEU A 381 57.93 -34.19 1.83
N GLU A 382 57.38 -34.72 0.75
CA GLU A 382 57.76 -36.01 0.20
C GLU A 382 58.76 -35.86 -0.97
N LYS A 383 59.49 -36.94 -1.25
CA LYS A 383 60.66 -37.02 -2.16
C LYS A 383 60.55 -36.24 -3.48
N TYR A 384 61.73 -35.97 -4.06
CA TYR A 384 61.92 -35.44 -5.41
C TYR A 384 60.96 -36.05 -6.45
N SER A 385 60.08 -35.21 -7.01
CA SER A 385 59.26 -35.53 -8.18
C SER A 385 60.12 -35.44 -9.45
N ASN A 386 59.86 -36.31 -10.43
CA ASN A 386 60.57 -36.34 -11.71
C ASN A 386 59.79 -35.56 -12.79
N THR A 387 59.09 -34.49 -12.41
CA THR A 387 58.36 -33.56 -13.27
C THR A 387 59.22 -32.31 -13.49
N PRO A 388 59.85 -32.14 -14.67
CA PRO A 388 60.59 -30.91 -14.98
C PRO A 388 59.64 -29.72 -14.99
N GLU A 389 60.05 -28.59 -14.44
CA GLU A 389 59.33 -27.30 -14.48
C GLU A 389 58.05 -27.22 -13.63
N THR A 390 57.65 -28.29 -12.93
CA THR A 390 56.46 -28.31 -12.05
C THR A 390 56.73 -29.03 -10.71
N GLY A 391 55.93 -28.69 -9.70
CA GLY A 391 55.79 -29.44 -8.45
C GLY A 391 54.50 -30.25 -8.41
N ILE A 392 54.36 -31.15 -7.44
CA ILE A 392 53.13 -31.93 -7.22
C ILE A 392 52.52 -31.53 -5.87
N MET A 393 51.27 -31.08 -5.89
CA MET A 393 50.46 -30.90 -4.71
C MET A 393 49.54 -32.10 -4.53
N VAL A 394 49.58 -32.71 -3.35
CA VAL A 394 48.78 -33.88 -3.00
C VAL A 394 47.84 -33.51 -1.87
N PHE A 395 46.54 -33.68 -2.11
CA PHE A 395 45.52 -33.62 -1.08
C PHE A 395 45.03 -35.02 -0.77
N GLN A 396 45.18 -35.45 0.48
CA GLN A 396 44.62 -36.69 0.99
C GLN A 396 43.47 -36.36 1.92
N ASN A 397 42.26 -36.73 1.53
CA ASN A 397 41.04 -36.51 2.30
C ASN A 397 40.64 -37.80 3.03
N ASN A 398 41.00 -37.92 4.31
CA ASN A 398 40.59 -39.05 5.15
C ASN A 398 39.26 -38.76 5.89
N THR A 399 38.50 -37.75 5.47
CA THR A 399 37.21 -37.39 6.08
C THR A 399 36.05 -38.06 5.34
N GLU A 400 34.88 -38.09 5.97
CA GLU A 400 33.64 -38.68 5.42
C GLU A 400 32.92 -37.74 4.44
N TYR A 401 33.45 -36.53 4.21
CA TYR A 401 32.85 -35.52 3.35
C TYR A 401 33.80 -35.09 2.23
N GLU A 402 33.24 -34.53 1.16
CA GLU A 402 33.99 -33.99 0.04
C GLU A 402 34.59 -32.62 0.40
N LEU A 403 35.81 -32.37 -0.06
CA LEU A 403 36.51 -31.09 0.09
C LEU A 403 36.65 -30.42 -1.28
N THR A 404 36.58 -29.10 -1.33
CA THR A 404 36.95 -28.32 -2.51
C THR A 404 38.13 -27.44 -2.16
N ALA A 405 39.23 -27.59 -2.90
CA ALA A 405 40.40 -26.74 -2.77
C ALA A 405 40.38 -25.62 -3.82
N TYR A 406 40.42 -24.39 -3.34
CA TYR A 406 40.62 -23.16 -4.11
C TYR A 406 42.07 -22.71 -3.89
N ILE A 407 42.82 -22.57 -4.96
CA ILE A 407 44.27 -22.35 -4.92
C ILE A 407 44.57 -21.12 -5.75
N GLN A 408 45.11 -20.07 -5.13
CA GLN A 408 45.42 -18.79 -5.75
C GLN A 408 46.94 -18.61 -5.86
N GLY A 409 47.48 -18.33 -7.04
CA GLY A 409 48.93 -18.17 -7.22
C GLY A 409 49.35 -17.77 -8.64
N PRO A 410 50.54 -18.20 -9.12
CA PRO A 410 50.95 -18.04 -10.52
C PRO A 410 49.91 -18.53 -11.54
N GLU A 411 49.20 -19.59 -11.17
CA GLU A 411 48.02 -20.12 -11.84
C GLU A 411 46.97 -20.42 -10.78
N ASP A 412 45.70 -20.20 -11.10
CA ASP A 412 44.61 -20.45 -10.16
C ASP A 412 43.95 -21.80 -10.45
N TYR A 413 43.76 -22.59 -9.40
CA TYR A 413 43.20 -23.94 -9.51
C TYR A 413 41.99 -24.10 -8.59
N ILE A 414 41.04 -24.90 -9.07
CA ILE A 414 39.92 -25.38 -8.27
C ILE A 414 39.85 -26.89 -8.46
N THR A 415 39.92 -27.66 -7.38
CA THR A 415 39.86 -29.12 -7.44
C THR A 415 38.96 -29.67 -6.35
N SER A 416 38.15 -30.67 -6.70
CA SER A 416 37.36 -31.44 -5.75
C SER A 416 38.18 -32.65 -5.29
N ILE A 417 38.12 -32.92 -3.99
CA ILE A 417 38.83 -34.00 -3.33
C ILE A 417 37.76 -34.88 -2.67
N ALA A 418 37.50 -36.03 -3.30
CA ALA A 418 36.47 -36.97 -2.83
C ALA A 418 36.79 -37.50 -1.42
N SER A 419 35.75 -37.93 -0.70
CA SER A 419 35.89 -38.57 0.61
C SER A 419 36.71 -39.86 0.49
N GLU A 420 37.62 -40.07 1.44
CA GLU A 420 38.55 -41.21 1.50
C GLU A 420 39.44 -41.35 0.25
N ASP A 421 39.67 -40.25 -0.47
CA ASP A 421 40.43 -40.23 -1.73
C ASP A 421 41.68 -39.34 -1.66
N LYS A 422 42.55 -39.51 -2.64
CA LYS A 422 43.75 -38.72 -2.84
C LYS A 422 43.73 -38.06 -4.23
N THR A 423 43.89 -36.74 -4.24
CA THR A 423 43.97 -35.95 -5.47
C THR A 423 45.37 -35.37 -5.63
N GLU A 424 45.96 -35.54 -6.80
CA GLU A 424 47.26 -34.96 -7.16
C GLU A 424 47.07 -33.87 -8.22
N LEU A 425 47.77 -32.75 -8.05
CA LEU A 425 47.74 -31.60 -8.95
C LEU A 425 49.17 -31.20 -9.30
N GLU A 426 49.49 -31.15 -10.59
CA GLU A 426 50.74 -30.56 -11.07
C GLU A 426 50.60 -29.04 -11.07
N ILE A 427 51.56 -28.34 -10.46
CA ILE A 427 51.51 -26.89 -10.30
C ILE A 427 52.85 -26.23 -10.65
N VAL A 428 52.78 -24.99 -11.11
CA VAL A 428 53.96 -24.16 -11.38
C VAL A 428 54.57 -23.71 -10.04
N PRO A 429 55.91 -23.58 -9.93
CA PRO A 429 56.55 -23.06 -8.73
C PRO A 429 56.14 -21.61 -8.41
N GLY A 430 55.92 -21.31 -7.13
CA GLY A 430 55.55 -19.96 -6.69
C GLY A 430 54.91 -19.94 -5.31
N GLU A 431 54.50 -18.74 -4.88
CA GLU A 431 53.72 -18.57 -3.66
C GLU A 431 52.22 -18.77 -3.97
N TYR A 432 51.57 -19.58 -3.15
CA TYR A 432 50.16 -19.91 -3.28
C TYR A 432 49.42 -19.65 -1.97
N ALA A 433 48.23 -19.06 -2.07
CA ALA A 433 47.21 -19.09 -1.02
C ALA A 433 46.26 -20.25 -1.30
N ILE A 434 45.97 -21.06 -0.29
CA ILE A 434 45.11 -22.24 -0.39
C ILE A 434 43.94 -22.06 0.57
N LEU A 435 42.74 -22.31 0.08
CA LEU A 435 41.50 -22.38 0.83
C LEU A 435 40.84 -23.73 0.55
N ILE A 436 40.48 -24.46 1.60
CA ILE A 436 39.85 -25.77 1.51
C ILE A 436 38.53 -25.71 2.24
N GLU A 437 37.44 -25.88 1.50
CA GLU A 437 36.08 -25.79 2.01
C GLU A 437 35.41 -27.18 2.00
N PRO A 438 34.85 -27.62 3.13
CA PRO A 438 34.04 -28.83 3.19
C PRO A 438 32.65 -28.61 2.58
N ARG A 439 32.16 -29.58 1.80
CA ARG A 439 30.91 -29.44 1.03
C ARG A 439 29.63 -29.48 1.89
N GLU A 440 29.65 -30.18 3.03
CA GLU A 440 28.48 -30.39 3.91
C GLU A 440 28.88 -30.46 5.39
N SER A 441 29.25 -29.36 6.04
CA SER A 441 29.47 -29.40 7.49
C SER A 441 29.51 -28.05 8.19
N ASP A 442 29.24 -28.05 9.49
CA ASP A 442 29.53 -26.95 10.43
C ASP A 442 31.06 -26.76 10.69
N ILE A 443 31.91 -27.34 9.84
CA ILE A 443 33.37 -27.33 10.01
C ILE A 443 33.95 -26.09 9.33
N LEU A 444 34.81 -25.39 10.06
CA LEU A 444 35.50 -24.21 9.55
C LEU A 444 36.38 -24.58 8.34
N PRO A 445 36.43 -23.73 7.30
CA PRO A 445 37.32 -23.94 6.18
C PRO A 445 38.78 -23.89 6.63
N PHE A 446 39.68 -24.50 5.86
CA PHE A 446 41.12 -24.45 6.12
C PHE A 446 41.77 -23.43 5.18
N MET A 447 42.61 -22.54 5.71
CA MET A 447 43.31 -21.55 4.90
C MET A 447 44.78 -21.43 5.27
N GLY A 448 45.65 -21.19 4.28
CA GLY A 448 47.07 -21.00 4.51
C GLY A 448 47.83 -20.54 3.26
N ASN A 449 49.08 -20.10 3.45
CA ASN A 449 49.98 -19.74 2.37
C ASN A 449 51.15 -20.71 2.33
N ILE A 450 51.63 -21.03 1.13
CA ILE A 450 52.80 -21.89 0.96
C ILE A 450 53.63 -21.48 -0.26
N LEU A 451 54.94 -21.67 -0.14
CA LEU A 451 55.89 -21.58 -1.24
C LEU A 451 56.11 -22.97 -1.85
N PHE A 452 55.77 -23.10 -3.13
CA PHE A 452 56.03 -24.31 -3.91
C PHE A 452 57.31 -24.18 -4.72
N GLU A 453 58.05 -25.29 -4.83
CA GLU A 453 59.32 -25.36 -5.55
C GLU A 453 59.27 -26.51 -6.57
N GLU A 454 60.04 -26.38 -7.64
CA GLU A 454 60.20 -27.43 -8.66
C GLU A 454 60.68 -28.75 -8.04
N TYR A 455 60.28 -29.86 -8.67
CA TYR A 455 60.69 -31.21 -8.28
C TYR A 455 60.30 -31.61 -6.85
N ARG A 456 59.40 -30.90 -6.17
CA ARG A 456 58.94 -31.25 -4.83
C ARG A 456 57.49 -31.73 -4.83
N THR A 457 57.21 -32.67 -3.94
CA THR A 457 55.85 -33.14 -3.65
C THR A 457 55.46 -32.65 -2.25
N TYR A 458 54.33 -31.98 -2.15
CA TYR A 458 53.78 -31.50 -0.89
C TYR A 458 52.46 -32.20 -0.62
N THR A 459 52.39 -32.94 0.49
CA THR A 459 51.20 -33.71 0.86
C THR A 459 50.50 -33.10 2.06
N TRP A 460 49.22 -32.79 1.91
CA TRP A 460 48.33 -32.43 3.01
C TRP A 460 47.36 -33.56 3.30
N ILE A 461 47.20 -33.84 4.58
CA ILE A 461 46.31 -34.89 5.08
C ILE A 461 45.22 -34.21 5.91
N PHE A 462 43.96 -34.36 5.49
CA PHE A 462 42.80 -33.90 6.23
C PHE A 462 42.23 -35.09 6.98
N GLU A 463 42.31 -35.06 8.31
CA GLU A 463 41.84 -36.12 9.18
C GLU A 463 40.50 -35.76 9.80
N LYS A 464 39.77 -36.79 10.25
CA LYS A 464 38.55 -36.63 11.03
C LYS A 464 38.89 -35.90 12.33
N ILE A 465 38.16 -34.83 12.66
CA ILE A 465 38.31 -34.15 13.95
C ILE A 465 37.89 -35.15 15.04
N GLU A 466 38.84 -35.64 15.85
CA GLU A 466 38.51 -36.42 17.05
C GLU A 466 37.80 -35.50 18.06
N GLU A 467 36.60 -35.90 18.51
CA GLU A 467 35.77 -35.18 19.50
C GLU A 467 36.47 -34.94 20.85
#